data_AF-A0A5E7QHS5-F1
#
_entry.id   AF-A0A5E7QHS5-F1
#
_cell.length_a   1.000
_cell.length_b   1.000
_cell.length_c   1.000
_cell.angle_alpha   90.00
_cell.angle_beta   90.00
_cell.angle_gamma   90.00
#
_symmetry.space_group_name_H-M   'P 1'
#
loop_
_entity.id
_entity.type
_entity.pdbx_description
1 polymer ?
#
loop_
_entity_poly.entity_id
_entity_poly.type
_entity_poly.pdbx_seq_one_letter_code
_entity_poly.pdbx_strand_id
1 'polypeptide(L)'
;MTSIALVLAEGSGTIFANTDRTSDRAPLMVGYVEFLLNKEKSQKLKLDVAVWLKQKANSEEKFYSLSIGGINASLFKESEKVGDGPDYAGSFGFNHEMRIAGWKKPGVNGAKDYISLAISPKVKNASQPAPQQNADSTPAPSQTTVNQQGQAPVDTGDPMFPF
;
A
#
# COMPACT_ATOMS: atom_id res chain seq x y z
N MET A 1 8.79 -11.98 31.77
CA MET A 1 9.11 -11.07 30.64
C MET A 1 7.83 -10.29 30.35
N THR A 2 7.89 -8.96 30.38
CA THR A 2 6.71 -8.11 30.18
C THR A 2 6.77 -7.52 28.78
N SER A 3 5.68 -7.65 28.01
CA SER A 3 5.57 -7.12 26.66
C SER A 3 4.50 -6.02 26.60
N ILE A 4 4.69 -5.04 25.73
CA ILE A 4 3.69 -4.03 25.39
C ILE A 4 3.29 -4.23 23.93
N ALA A 5 1.99 -4.26 23.66
CA ALA A 5 1.44 -4.28 22.30
C ALA A 5 0.79 -2.93 22.00
N LEU A 6 1.09 -2.37 20.83
CA LEU A 6 0.49 -1.13 20.33
C LEU A 6 -0.32 -1.45 19.08
N VAL A 7 -1.57 -1.00 19.03
CA VAL A 7 -2.45 -1.15 17.87
C VAL A 7 -2.57 0.20 17.18
N LEU A 8 -2.15 0.26 15.92
CA LEU A 8 -2.19 1.48 15.10
C LEU A 8 -3.37 1.41 14.13
N ALA A 9 -4.39 2.25 14.33
CA ALA A 9 -5.61 2.22 13.51
C ALA A 9 -5.72 3.43 12.59
N GLU A 10 -5.51 4.64 13.10
CA GLU A 10 -5.64 5.88 12.35
C GLU A 10 -4.45 6.77 12.69
N GLY A 11 -3.84 7.34 11.66
CA GLY A 11 -2.73 8.26 11.82
C GLY A 11 -2.85 9.47 10.92
N SER A 12 -2.31 10.59 11.37
CA SER A 12 -2.15 11.78 10.54
C SER A 12 -0.75 12.34 10.72
N GLY A 13 -0.24 12.99 9.69
CA GLY A 13 1.12 13.48 9.73
C GLY A 13 1.39 14.59 8.74
N THR A 14 2.61 15.09 8.82
CA THR A 14 3.08 16.15 7.93
C THR A 14 4.55 15.93 7.64
N ILE A 15 4.94 16.02 6.37
CA ILE A 15 6.33 16.01 5.94
C ILE A 15 6.66 17.30 5.17
N PHE A 16 7.87 17.79 5.38
CA PHE A 16 8.38 19.05 4.84
C PHE A 16 9.69 18.79 4.10
N ALA A 17 10.03 19.65 3.13
CA ALA A 17 11.36 19.65 2.53
C ALA A 17 12.44 19.77 3.62
N ASN A 18 13.43 18.88 3.59
CA ASN A 18 14.56 18.93 4.51
C ASN A 18 15.52 20.05 4.10
N THR A 19 15.48 21.18 4.82
CA THR A 19 16.34 22.33 4.54
C THR A 19 17.77 22.13 4.98
N ASP A 20 18.00 21.20 5.89
CA ASP A 20 19.30 20.95 6.52
C ASP A 20 20.00 19.78 5.82
N ARG A 21 19.64 19.51 4.56
CA ARG A 21 20.19 18.41 3.77
C ARG A 21 21.66 18.72 3.45
N THR A 22 22.56 17.96 4.06
CA THR A 22 24.02 18.12 3.91
C THR A 22 24.66 17.12 2.94
N SER A 23 23.93 16.10 2.49
CA SER A 23 24.45 15.09 1.56
C SER A 23 23.35 14.41 0.75
N ASP A 24 23.75 13.65 -0.28
CA ASP A 24 22.80 12.88 -1.08
C ASP A 24 22.15 11.71 -0.33
N ARG A 25 22.80 11.23 0.73
CA ARG A 25 22.25 10.17 1.58
C ARG A 25 21.23 10.68 2.60
N ALA A 26 21.27 11.98 2.90
CA ALA A 26 20.32 12.60 3.82
C ALA A 26 18.91 12.63 3.20
N PRO A 27 17.86 12.49 4.03
CA PRO A 27 16.48 12.46 3.54
C PRO A 27 16.12 13.77 2.84
N LEU A 28 15.31 13.67 1.78
CA LEU A 28 14.77 14.80 1.01
C LEU A 28 13.69 15.54 1.79
N MET A 29 12.89 14.81 2.57
CA MET A 29 11.85 15.35 3.41
C MET A 29 11.90 14.71 4.78
N VAL A 30 11.53 15.48 5.79
CA VAL A 30 11.42 15.03 7.18
C VAL A 30 10.10 15.51 7.78
N GLY A 31 9.63 14.83 8.81
CA GLY A 31 8.37 15.20 9.44
C GLY A 31 7.97 14.23 10.53
N TYR A 32 6.68 14.10 10.74
CA TYR A 32 6.14 13.22 11.77
C TYR A 32 4.77 12.67 11.38
N VAL A 33 4.41 11.56 12.01
CA VAL A 33 3.06 10.99 12.01
C VAL A 33 2.65 10.74 13.46
N GLU A 34 1.41 11.04 13.78
CA GLU A 34 0.78 10.76 15.06
C GLU A 34 -0.29 9.69 14.89
N PHE A 35 -0.24 8.65 15.72
CA PHE A 35 -1.29 7.65 15.84
C PHE A 35 -2.03 7.84 17.16
N LEU A 36 -3.36 7.83 17.14
CA LEU A 36 -4.13 7.82 18.37
C LEU A 36 -4.05 6.42 19.01
N LEU A 37 -3.55 6.36 20.24
CA LEU A 37 -3.50 5.12 21.04
C LEU A 37 -4.76 4.98 21.90
N ASN A 38 -5.28 6.10 22.41
CA ASN A 38 -6.49 6.13 23.20
C ASN A 38 -7.27 7.43 22.91
N LYS A 39 -8.47 7.29 22.33
CA LYS A 39 -9.34 8.43 21.97
C LYS A 39 -9.84 9.20 23.19
N GLU A 40 -10.22 8.49 24.25
CA GLU A 40 -10.76 9.09 25.49
C GLU A 40 -9.71 9.90 26.25
N LYS A 41 -8.47 9.42 26.26
CA LYS A 41 -7.36 10.04 26.98
C LYS A 41 -6.50 10.96 26.11
N SER A 42 -6.84 11.12 24.83
CA SER A 42 -6.06 11.87 23.84
C SER A 42 -4.58 11.49 23.80
N GLN A 43 -4.26 10.22 24.10
CA GLN A 43 -2.89 9.73 24.07
C GLN A 43 -2.51 9.40 22.63
N LYS A 44 -1.35 9.90 22.21
CA LYS A 44 -0.84 9.75 20.85
C LYS A 44 0.57 9.19 20.86
N LEU A 45 0.85 8.31 19.90
CA LEU A 45 2.21 7.92 19.55
C LEU A 45 2.67 8.81 18.40
N LYS A 46 3.68 9.63 18.64
CA LYS A 46 4.32 10.44 17.59
C LYS A 46 5.58 9.73 17.10
N LEU A 47 5.67 9.50 15.81
CA LEU A 47 6.80 8.87 15.13
C LEU A 47 7.41 9.83 14.13
N ASP A 48 8.73 9.93 14.12
CA ASP A 48 9.46 10.72 13.13
C ASP A 48 9.41 10.05 11.76
N VAL A 49 9.38 10.89 10.72
CA VAL A 49 9.35 10.46 9.32
C VAL A 49 10.57 10.99 8.60
N ALA A 50 11.24 10.11 7.86
CA ALA A 50 12.29 10.45 6.92
C ALA A 50 11.95 9.90 5.54
N VAL A 51 12.22 10.69 4.49
CA VAL A 51 11.79 10.36 3.12
C VAL A 51 12.95 10.47 2.14
N TRP A 52 13.09 9.48 1.27
CA TRP A 52 14.02 9.45 0.15
C TRP A 52 13.27 9.23 -1.16
N LEU A 53 13.81 9.71 -2.28
CA LEU A 53 13.31 9.38 -3.60
C LEU A 53 14.04 8.13 -4.09
N LYS A 54 13.29 7.10 -4.48
CA LYS A 54 13.81 5.87 -5.07
C LYS A 54 13.18 5.66 -6.44
N GLN A 55 13.81 4.79 -7.23
CA GLN A 55 13.29 4.35 -8.52
C GLN A 55 12.99 2.86 -8.41
N LYS A 56 11.86 2.44 -8.98
CA LYS A 56 11.50 1.02 -9.03
C LYS A 56 12.47 0.28 -9.95
N ALA A 57 12.91 -0.91 -9.55
CA ALA A 57 13.81 -1.71 -10.37
C ALA A 57 13.19 -1.96 -11.75
N ASN A 58 13.97 -1.72 -12.81
CA ASN A 58 13.56 -1.87 -14.22
C ASN A 58 12.38 -0.97 -14.65
N SER A 59 12.17 0.17 -13.99
CA SER A 59 11.16 1.16 -14.38
C SER A 59 11.72 2.58 -14.23
N GLU A 60 11.25 3.53 -15.04
CA GLU A 60 11.54 4.96 -14.85
C GLU A 60 10.71 5.58 -13.72
N GLU A 61 9.75 4.82 -13.18
CA GLU A 61 8.86 5.26 -12.11
C GLU A 61 9.63 5.50 -10.81
N LYS A 62 9.60 6.77 -10.38
CA LYS A 62 10.14 7.21 -9.09
C LYS A 62 9.04 7.26 -8.04
N PHE A 63 9.40 6.89 -6.81
CA PHE A 63 8.51 6.90 -5.67
C PHE A 63 9.23 7.41 -4.43
N TYR A 64 8.46 7.96 -3.49
CA TYR A 64 8.98 8.31 -2.18
C TYR A 64 9.01 7.06 -1.30
N SER A 65 10.20 6.71 -0.82
CA SER A 65 10.45 5.70 0.20
C SER A 65 10.49 6.39 1.55
N LEU A 66 9.58 6.02 2.45
CA LEU A 66 9.44 6.61 3.78
C LEU A 66 9.90 5.61 4.84
N SER A 67 10.54 6.12 5.89
CA SER A 67 10.70 5.44 7.18
C SER A 67 9.88 6.22 8.21
N ILE A 68 8.90 5.58 8.83
CA ILE A 68 8.03 6.15 9.87
C ILE A 68 8.37 5.42 11.18
N GLY A 69 9.15 6.05 12.06
CA GLY A 69 9.65 5.41 13.28
C GLY A 69 10.46 4.12 13.03
N GLY A 70 11.09 3.99 11.86
CA GLY A 70 11.80 2.78 11.43
C GLY A 70 10.95 1.77 10.65
N ILE A 71 9.65 2.00 10.50
CA ILE A 71 8.75 1.15 9.71
C ILE A 71 8.69 1.67 8.28
N ASN A 72 8.85 0.77 7.32
CA ASN A 72 8.83 1.12 5.90
C ASN A 72 7.43 1.57 5.43
N ALA A 73 7.43 2.59 4.58
CA ALA A 73 6.27 3.04 3.82
C ALA A 73 6.69 3.51 2.43
N SER A 74 5.72 3.62 1.53
CA SER A 74 5.92 4.10 0.16
C SER A 74 4.81 5.07 -0.22
N LEU A 75 5.16 6.11 -0.96
CA LEU A 75 4.22 7.04 -1.58
C LEU A 75 4.54 7.18 -3.08
N PHE A 76 3.53 6.99 -3.90
CA PHE A 76 3.56 7.15 -5.35
C PHE A 76 2.75 8.39 -5.70
N LYS A 77 3.18 9.12 -6.73
CA LYS A 77 2.41 10.26 -7.24
C LYS A 77 1.22 9.70 -8.02
N GLU A 78 0.02 10.16 -7.69
CA GLU A 78 -1.17 9.77 -8.43
C GLU A 78 -1.15 10.39 -9.84
N SER A 79 -1.42 9.58 -10.86
CA SER A 79 -1.48 10.03 -12.26
C SER A 79 -2.78 10.76 -12.57
N GLU A 80 -3.87 10.38 -11.90
CA GLU A 80 -5.21 10.95 -12.09
C GLU A 80 -5.82 11.32 -10.74
N LYS A 81 -5.95 12.62 -10.47
CA LYS A 81 -6.70 13.08 -9.31
C LYS A 81 -8.19 13.03 -9.59
N VAL A 82 -8.90 12.25 -8.79
CA VAL A 82 -10.37 12.28 -8.76
C VAL A 82 -10.81 13.34 -7.74
N GLY A 83 -11.26 14.50 -8.22
CA GLY A 83 -11.70 15.62 -7.36
C GLY A 83 -10.64 16.08 -6.37
N ASP A 84 -11.01 16.15 -5.08
CA ASP A 84 -10.11 16.49 -3.96
C ASP A 84 -9.27 15.30 -3.45
N GLY A 85 -9.10 14.27 -4.29
CA GLY A 85 -8.29 13.10 -4.01
C GLY A 85 -6.81 13.42 -3.70
N PRO A 86 -6.09 12.47 -3.11
CA PRO A 86 -4.70 12.67 -2.72
C PRO A 86 -3.79 12.92 -3.93
N ASP A 87 -2.74 13.71 -3.73
CA ASP A 87 -1.62 13.86 -4.69
C ASP A 87 -0.74 12.62 -4.72
N TYR A 88 -0.69 11.91 -3.60
CA TYR A 88 0.13 10.74 -3.41
C TYR A 88 -0.65 9.64 -2.71
N ALA A 89 -0.54 8.40 -3.15
CA ALA A 89 -1.04 7.26 -2.41
C ALA A 89 0.04 6.21 -2.22
N GLY A 90 -0.17 5.34 -1.24
CA GLY A 90 0.68 4.19 -1.07
C GLY A 90 0.35 3.39 0.17
N SER A 91 1.37 2.81 0.79
CA SER A 91 1.17 1.87 1.88
C SER A 91 2.16 2.05 3.02
N PHE A 92 1.73 1.63 4.22
CA PHE A 92 2.48 1.66 5.46
C PHE A 92 2.31 0.34 6.22
N GLY A 93 3.35 -0.07 6.96
CA GLY A 93 3.35 -1.24 7.83
C GLY A 93 4.17 -2.40 7.28
N PHE A 94 4.53 -3.34 8.16
CA PHE A 94 5.43 -4.47 7.85
C PHE A 94 4.95 -5.31 6.66
N ASN A 95 3.63 -5.54 6.55
CA ASN A 95 3.02 -6.24 5.42
C ASN A 95 2.17 -5.30 4.54
N HIS A 96 2.47 -3.99 4.56
CA HIS A 96 1.71 -2.98 3.82
C HIS A 96 0.23 -2.96 4.18
N GLU A 97 -0.14 -3.18 5.44
CA GLU A 97 -1.53 -3.40 5.87
C GLU A 97 -2.36 -2.11 5.91
N MET A 98 -1.68 -0.96 5.97
CA MET A 98 -2.30 0.35 6.04
C MET A 98 -2.16 1.08 4.69
N ARG A 99 -3.15 1.89 4.33
CA ARG A 99 -3.07 2.87 3.25
C ARG A 99 -2.49 4.16 3.80
N ILE A 100 -1.66 4.83 3.01
CA ILE A 100 -1.25 6.21 3.26
C ILE A 100 -1.69 7.05 2.07
N ALA A 101 -2.29 8.20 2.36
CA ALA A 101 -2.71 9.20 1.41
C ALA A 101 -2.01 10.52 1.74
N GLY A 102 -1.51 11.22 0.73
CA GLY A 102 -0.75 12.44 0.85
C GLY A 102 -1.34 13.56 -0.01
N TRP A 103 -1.54 14.73 0.57
CA TRP A 103 -1.96 15.94 -0.15
C TRP A 103 -0.85 16.97 -0.08
N LYS A 104 -0.43 17.48 -1.24
CA LYS A 104 0.46 18.62 -1.30
C LYS A 104 -0.35 19.86 -0.91
N LYS A 105 0.08 20.53 0.15
CA LYS A 105 -0.56 21.75 0.65
C LYS A 105 0.40 22.92 0.57
N PRO A 106 -0.11 24.12 0.21
CA PRO A 106 0.69 25.33 0.30
C PRO A 106 1.02 25.61 1.77
N GLY A 107 2.22 26.13 2.02
CA GLY A 107 2.54 26.67 3.33
C GLY A 107 1.73 27.93 3.63
N VAL A 108 1.48 28.20 4.92
CA VAL A 108 0.76 29.39 5.38
C VAL A 108 1.78 30.48 5.73
N ASN A 109 1.46 31.75 5.47
CA ASN A 109 2.28 32.91 5.83
C ASN A 109 3.74 32.85 5.31
N GLY A 110 3.93 32.40 4.06
CA GLY A 110 5.25 32.30 3.44
C GLY A 110 6.06 31.06 3.85
N ALA A 111 5.47 30.15 4.65
CA ALA A 111 6.07 28.84 4.89
C ALA A 111 6.16 28.03 3.58
N LYS A 112 7.10 27.09 3.53
CA LYS A 112 7.25 26.19 2.38
C LYS A 112 6.06 25.23 2.27
N ASP A 113 5.78 24.80 1.04
CA ASP A 113 4.86 23.70 0.76
C ASP A 113 5.20 22.46 1.58
N TYR A 114 4.18 21.70 1.95
CA TYR A 114 4.31 20.47 2.70
C TYR A 114 3.37 19.39 2.16
N ILE A 115 3.59 18.14 2.57
CA ILE A 115 2.66 17.05 2.27
C ILE A 115 1.98 16.64 3.58
N SER A 116 0.66 16.78 3.61
CA SER A 116 -0.20 16.31 4.69
C SER A 116 -0.53 14.85 4.45
N LEU A 117 -0.34 14.01 5.47
CA LEU A 117 -0.51 12.56 5.42
C LEU A 117 -1.73 12.13 6.22
N ALA A 118 -2.48 11.18 5.68
CA ALA A 118 -3.48 10.41 6.41
C ALA A 118 -3.18 8.92 6.24
N ILE A 119 -3.27 8.18 7.34
CA ILE A 119 -3.03 6.73 7.39
C ILE A 119 -4.26 6.05 7.95
N SER A 120 -4.74 5.04 7.22
CA SER A 120 -5.91 4.26 7.61
C SER A 120 -5.71 2.79 7.23
N PRO A 121 -6.46 1.86 7.82
CA PRO A 121 -6.36 0.45 7.48
C PRO A 121 -6.77 0.22 6.02
N LYS A 122 -6.13 -0.72 5.33
CA LYS A 122 -6.67 -1.19 4.05
C LYS A 122 -8.01 -1.83 4.33
N VAL A 123 -9.07 -1.29 3.73
CA VAL A 123 -10.35 -1.98 3.64
C VAL A 123 -10.08 -3.27 2.86
N LYS A 124 -10.08 -4.41 3.54
CA LYS A 124 -10.14 -5.72 2.87
C LYS A 124 -11.51 -5.74 2.21
N ASN A 125 -11.57 -5.66 0.88
CA ASN A 125 -12.80 -6.03 0.19
C ASN A 125 -13.11 -7.46 0.63
N ALA A 126 -14.25 -7.66 1.28
CA ALA A 126 -14.79 -8.99 1.50
C ALA A 126 -14.93 -9.60 0.10
N SER A 127 -14.05 -10.56 -0.21
CA SER A 127 -14.05 -11.40 -1.42
C SER A 127 -14.60 -10.71 -2.66
N GLN A 128 -13.79 -9.87 -3.33
CA GLN A 128 -14.00 -9.74 -4.77
C GLN A 128 -13.69 -11.12 -5.36
N PRO A 129 -14.65 -11.80 -6.01
CA PRO A 129 -14.33 -12.99 -6.78
C PRO A 129 -13.21 -12.60 -7.75
N ALA A 130 -12.18 -13.44 -7.84
CA ALA A 130 -11.19 -13.30 -8.89
C ALA A 130 -11.93 -13.13 -10.23
N PRO A 131 -11.49 -12.23 -11.13
CA PRO A 131 -12.06 -12.20 -12.46
C PRO A 131 -11.89 -13.60 -13.03
N GLN A 132 -13.01 -14.29 -13.29
CA GLN A 132 -12.98 -15.53 -14.04
C GLN A 132 -12.29 -15.18 -15.36
N GLN A 133 -11.11 -15.76 -15.59
CA GLN A 133 -10.61 -15.94 -16.93
C GLN A 133 -11.70 -16.72 -17.66
N ASN A 134 -12.45 -16.03 -18.53
CA ASN A 134 -13.23 -16.68 -19.56
C ASN A 134 -12.22 -17.42 -20.44
N ALA A 135 -11.99 -18.69 -20.11
CA ALA A 135 -11.44 -19.64 -21.05
C ALA A 135 -12.53 -19.90 -22.10
N ASP A 136 -12.20 -19.45 -23.32
CA ASP A 136 -12.74 -19.84 -24.63
C ASP A 136 -14.14 -20.44 -24.72
N SER A 137 -14.97 -19.81 -25.56
CA SER A 137 -16.04 -20.52 -26.26
C SER A 137 -16.04 -20.09 -27.72
N THR A 138 -15.22 -20.80 -28.50
CA THR A 138 -15.41 -20.97 -29.93
C THR A 138 -16.77 -21.66 -30.14
N PRO A 139 -17.67 -21.16 -31.01
CA PRO A 139 -18.87 -21.91 -31.35
C PRO A 139 -18.57 -22.84 -32.53
N ALA A 140 -18.76 -24.14 -32.33
CA ALA A 140 -18.91 -25.13 -33.41
C ALA A 140 -20.13 -26.03 -33.11
N PRO A 141 -20.81 -26.55 -34.15
CA PRO A 141 -22.26 -26.69 -34.17
C PRO A 141 -22.81 -27.96 -33.51
N SER A 142 -24.07 -27.87 -33.14
CA SER A 142 -24.94 -28.87 -32.52
C SER A 142 -25.00 -30.21 -33.26
N GLN A 143 -24.96 -31.34 -32.52
CA GLN A 143 -25.76 -32.54 -32.80
C GLN A 143 -25.69 -33.62 -31.68
N THR A 144 -26.87 -33.90 -31.10
CA THR A 144 -27.49 -35.22 -30.75
C THR A 144 -26.89 -36.23 -29.75
N THR A 145 -27.71 -36.48 -28.70
CA THR A 145 -28.20 -37.78 -28.12
C THR A 145 -27.36 -38.69 -27.19
N VAL A 146 -27.96 -38.93 -26.00
CA VAL A 146 -28.34 -40.24 -25.40
C VAL A 146 -27.41 -40.95 -24.39
N ASN A 147 -27.97 -41.10 -23.17
CA ASN A 147 -27.89 -42.17 -22.17
C ASN A 147 -26.59 -42.59 -21.43
N GLN A 148 -26.82 -42.76 -20.12
CA GLN A 148 -26.34 -43.82 -19.20
C GLN A 148 -24.98 -43.69 -18.48
N GLN A 149 -25.11 -43.72 -17.13
CA GLN A 149 -24.35 -44.47 -16.12
C GLN A 149 -22.81 -44.46 -16.09
N GLY A 150 -22.26 -44.20 -14.89
CA GLY A 150 -20.96 -44.75 -14.49
C GLY A 150 -20.22 -43.91 -13.45
N GLN A 151 -20.08 -44.43 -12.24
CA GLN A 151 -19.17 -43.94 -11.19
C GLN A 151 -17.70 -44.30 -11.48
N ALA A 152 -16.79 -43.48 -10.93
CA ALA A 152 -15.40 -43.73 -10.50
C ALA A 152 -14.26 -43.63 -11.55
N PRO A 153 -12.98 -43.52 -11.11
CA PRO A 153 -12.40 -42.68 -10.05
C PRO A 153 -11.21 -41.82 -10.56
N VAL A 154 -10.72 -40.92 -9.70
CA VAL A 154 -9.52 -40.08 -9.85
C VAL A 154 -8.25 -40.89 -10.06
N ASP A 155 -7.48 -40.55 -11.10
CA ASP A 155 -6.11 -41.01 -11.35
C ASP A 155 -5.12 -39.90 -10.97
N THR A 156 -4.12 -40.26 -10.15
CA THR A 156 -3.12 -39.37 -9.54
C THR A 156 -1.78 -39.68 -10.20
N GLY A 157 -1.39 -38.89 -11.20
CA GLY A 157 -0.12 -39.07 -11.92
C GLY A 157 0.96 -38.09 -11.44
N ASP A 158 1.90 -38.59 -10.64
CA ASP A 158 3.16 -37.93 -10.27
C ASP A 158 4.10 -37.78 -11.49
N PRO A 159 4.80 -36.64 -11.69
CA PRO A 159 5.80 -36.52 -12.76
C PRO A 159 7.21 -36.92 -12.30
N MET A 160 7.82 -37.89 -13.00
CA MET A 160 9.21 -38.32 -12.83
C MET A 160 10.13 -37.60 -13.84
N PHE A 161 11.22 -36.98 -13.36
CA PHE A 161 12.27 -36.38 -14.19
C PHE A 161 13.37 -37.41 -14.50
N PRO A 162 13.86 -37.52 -15.74
CA PRO A 162 15.02 -38.36 -16.07
C PRO A 162 16.34 -37.62 -15.80
N PHE A 163 17.35 -38.37 -15.33
CA PHE A 163 18.78 -38.00 -15.35
C PHE A 163 19.44 -38.62 -16.59
#